data_AF-A0A820GKJ4-F1
#
_entry.id   AF-A0A820GKJ4-F1
#
_cell.length_a   1.000
_cell.length_b   1.000
_cell.length_c   1.000
_cell.angle_alpha   90.00
_cell.angle_beta   90.00
_cell.angle_gamma   90.00
#
_symmetry.space_group_name_H-M   'P 1'
#
loop_
_entity.id
_entity.type
_entity.pdbx_description
1 polymer ?
#
loop_
_entity_poly.entity_id
_entity_poly.type
_entity_poly.pdbx_seq_one_letter_code
_entity_poly.pdbx_strand_id
1 'polypeptide(L)' 'KREKEAVHIEYAEGENGEFKMMRLAYFPLMDKSQPLMVGIMCASPGEDTQGFDITFNDLNIIEDH' A
#
# COMPACT_ATOMS: atom_id res chain seq x y z
N LYS A 1 -9.21 6.03 -0.90
CA LYS A 1 -10.22 6.60 -1.83
C LYS A 1 -9.78 6.36 -3.29
N ARG A 2 -10.57 5.65 -4.10
CA ARG A 2 -10.29 5.42 -5.53
C ARG A 2 -11.01 6.49 -6.34
N GLU A 3 -10.38 7.64 -6.56
CA GLU A 3 -10.96 8.66 -7.45
C GLU A 3 -10.48 8.39 -8.88
N LYS A 4 -11.39 8.10 -9.81
CA LYS A 4 -11.11 8.08 -11.27
C LYS A 4 -9.89 7.21 -11.67
N GLU A 5 -9.81 5.98 -11.15
CA GLU A 5 -8.74 4.99 -11.41
C GLU A 5 -7.35 5.33 -10.82
N ALA A 6 -7.26 6.45 -10.11
CA ALA A 6 -6.04 6.86 -9.42
C ALA A 6 -5.94 6.25 -8.02
N VAL A 7 -4.70 6.02 -7.60
CA VAL A 7 -4.26 5.56 -6.28
C VAL A 7 -3.46 6.69 -5.65
N HIS A 8 -3.94 7.13 -4.50
CA HIS A 8 -3.18 8.00 -3.60
C HIS A 8 -2.47 7.12 -2.58
N ILE A 9 -1.14 7.25 -2.52
CA ILE A 9 -0.31 6.59 -1.53
C ILE A 9 0.26 7.69 -0.64
N GLU A 10 0.00 7.55 0.65
CA GLU A 10 0.41 8.48 1.69
C GLU A 10 1.15 7.72 2.78
N TYR A 11 1.95 8.44 3.54
CA TYR A 11 2.68 7.88 4.68
C TYR A 11 2.68 8.88 5.83
N ALA A 12 2.67 8.38 7.05
CA ALA A 12 2.83 9.20 8.25
C ALA A 12 4.28 9.08 8.75
N GLU A 13 4.87 10.22 9.14
CA GLU A 13 6.18 10.25 9.80
C GLU A 13 6.01 10.44 11.30
N GLY A 14 6.57 9.52 12.11
CA GLY A 14 6.52 9.61 13.57
C GLY A 14 5.13 9.39 14.17
N GLU A 15 4.95 9.76 15.43
CA GLU A 15 3.74 9.47 16.22
C GLU A 15 2.59 10.46 15.98
N ASN A 16 2.86 11.60 15.34
CA ASN A 16 1.88 12.69 15.22
C ASN A 16 0.78 12.41 14.18
N GLY A 17 0.87 11.32 13.41
CA GLY A 17 -0.21 10.84 12.54
C GLY A 17 -0.52 11.73 11.33
N GLU A 18 0.27 12.76 11.05
CA GLU A 18 0.09 13.58 9.86
C GLU A 18 0.52 12.81 8.60
N PHE A 19 -0.45 12.55 7.72
CA PHE A 19 -0.21 11.90 6.44
C PHE A 19 0.39 12.89 5.43
N LYS A 20 1.49 12.48 4.79
CA LYS A 20 2.13 13.18 3.68
C LYS A 20 1.96 12.37 2.40
N MET A 21 1.71 13.07 1.29
CA MET A 21 1.61 12.43 -0.03
C MET A 21 2.96 11.84 -0.45
N MET A 22 3.00 10.54 -0.73
CA MET A 22 4.16 9.85 -1.29
C MET A 22 4.06 9.73 -2.81
N ARG A 23 2.89 9.30 -3.31
CA ARG A 23 2.69 9.03 -4.73
C ARG A 23 1.24 9.15 -5.14
N LEU A 24 1.04 9.73 -6.33
CA LEU A 24 -0.18 9.61 -7.10
C LEU A 24 0.12 8.73 -8.32
N ALA A 25 -0.60 7.61 -8.44
CA ALA A 25 -0.40 6.65 -9.53
C ALA A 25 -1.73 6.24 -10.14
N TYR A 26 -1.73 5.84 -11.40
CA TYR A 26 -2.87 5.19 -12.04
C TYR A 26 -2.62 3.70 -12.09
N PHE A 27 -3.65 2.91 -11.85
CA PHE A 27 -3.55 1.49 -12.16
C PHE A 27 -3.42 1.31 -13.67
N PRO A 28 -2.72 0.25 -14.14
CA PRO A 28 -2.84 -0.16 -15.52
C PRO A 28 -4.32 -0.31 -15.89
N LEU A 29 -4.66 -0.18 -17.17
CA LEU A 29 -5.97 -0.57 -17.69
C LEU A 29 -6.14 -2.07 -17.49
N MET A 30 -6.47 -2.46 -16.26
CA MET A 30 -6.71 -3.84 -15.90
C MET A 30 -8.04 -4.21 -16.49
N ASP A 31 -8.11 -5.43 -17.03
CA ASP A 31 -9.38 -6.05 -17.31
C ASP A 31 -10.24 -5.95 -16.05
N LYS A 32 -11.41 -5.30 -16.16
CA LYS A 32 -12.33 -5.06 -15.05
C LYS A 32 -12.85 -6.37 -14.43
N SER A 33 -12.58 -7.51 -15.07
CA SER A 33 -12.83 -8.85 -14.53
C SER A 33 -11.88 -9.24 -13.38
N GLN A 34 -10.72 -8.61 -13.24
CA GLN A 34 -9.73 -8.96 -12.22
C GLN A 34 -9.89 -8.09 -10.96
N PRO A 35 -10.05 -8.70 -9.77
CA PRO A 35 -10.12 -7.96 -8.54
C PRO A 35 -8.75 -7.36 -8.18
N LEU A 36 -8.78 -6.14 -7.63
CA LEU A 36 -7.59 -5.52 -7.05
C LEU A 36 -7.30 -6.16 -5.69
N MET A 37 -6.06 -6.58 -5.46
CA MET A 37 -5.61 -7.04 -4.14
C MET A 37 -4.88 -5.93 -3.40
N VAL A 38 -5.14 -5.81 -2.10
CA VAL A 38 -4.46 -4.89 -1.17
C VAL A 38 -3.96 -5.72 0.00
N GLY A 39 -2.72 -5.49 0.43
CA GLY A 39 -2.13 -6.22 1.55
C GLY A 39 -0.77 -5.69 1.96
N ILE A 40 -0.26 -6.21 3.06
CA ILE A 40 1.10 -5.99 3.55
C ILE A 40 2.10 -6.86 2.78
N MET A 41 3.31 -6.34 2.53
CA MET A 41 4.35 -7.06 1.81
C MET A 41 5.71 -6.83 2.48
N CYS A 42 6.50 -7.89 2.58
CA CYS A 42 7.90 -7.86 2.98
C CYS A 42 8.70 -8.64 1.94
N ALA A 43 9.78 -8.05 1.43
CA ALA A 43 10.66 -8.69 0.46
C ALA A 43 12.11 -8.48 0.88
N SER A 44 12.91 -9.53 0.74
CA SER A 44 14.35 -9.50 0.98
C SER A 44 15.08 -9.79 -0.32
N PRO A 45 15.34 -8.77 -1.17
CA PRO A 45 16.03 -8.96 -2.43
C PRO A 45 17.53 -9.15 -2.19
N GLY A 46 18.05 -10.36 -2.39
CA GLY A 46 19.49 -10.68 -2.29
C GLY A 46 19.76 -12.19 -2.24
N GLU A 47 20.99 -12.62 -2.49
CA GLU A 47 21.40 -14.04 -2.41
C GLU A 47 21.75 -14.49 -0.97
N ASP A 48 22.17 -13.56 -0.10
CA ASP A 48 22.58 -13.82 1.30
C ASP A 48 21.53 -13.32 2.33
N THR A 49 20.30 -13.84 2.27
CA THR A 49 19.18 -13.23 3.01
C THR A 49 18.96 -13.84 4.39
N GLN A 50 19.57 -13.25 5.41
CA GLN A 50 18.92 -13.22 6.72
C GLN A 50 17.65 -12.37 6.53
N GLY A 51 16.50 -13.02 6.40
CA GLY A 51 15.22 -12.33 6.22
C GLY A 51 14.96 -11.28 7.31
N PHE A 52 14.00 -10.39 7.07
CA PHE A 52 13.65 -9.36 8.03
C PHE A 52 12.59 -9.88 9.01
N ASP A 53 12.87 -9.75 10.31
CA ASP A 53 11.84 -9.91 11.34
C ASP A 53 11.00 -8.62 11.40
N ILE A 54 9.78 -8.70 10.89
CA ILE A 54 8.86 -7.56 10.76
C ILE A 54 7.48 -7.96 11.27
N THR A 55 6.91 -7.11 12.11
CA THR A 55 5.51 -7.21 12.54
C THR A 55 4.73 -6.00 12.03
N PHE A 56 3.63 -6.25 11.35
CA PHE A 56 2.65 -5.24 10.97
C PHE A 56 1.49 -5.27 11.96
N ASN A 57 1.08 -4.12 12.46
CA ASN A 57 -0.07 -3.97 13.36
C ASN A 57 -1.11 -3.06 12.71
N ASP A 58 -2.36 -3.16 13.19
CA ASP A 58 -3.43 -2.20 12.88
C ASP A 58 -3.77 -2.04 11.38
N LEU A 59 -3.72 -3.14 10.61
CA LEU A 59 -4.21 -3.14 9.23
C LEU A 59 -5.72 -2.92 9.19
N ASN A 60 -6.13 -1.78 8.65
CA ASN A 60 -7.53 -1.40 8.48
C ASN A 60 -7.85 -1.23 6.99
N ILE A 61 -8.80 -2.02 6.47
CA ILE A 61 -9.31 -1.91 5.10
C ILE A 61 -10.76 -1.45 5.20
N ILE A 62 -11.03 -0.24 4.73
CA ILE A 62 -12.35 0.39 4.80
C ILE A 62 -12.79 0.74 3.37
N GLU A 63 -14.00 0.32 3.00
CA GLU A 63 -14.67 0.79 1.80
C GLU A 63 -15.37 2.11 2.11
N ASP A 64 -15.00 3.17 1.39
CA ASP A 64 -15.62 4.50 1.51
C ASP A 64 -16.75 4.58 0.49
N HIS A 65 -18.00 4.61 0.96
CA HIS A 65 -19.23 4.60 0.15
C HIS A 65 -19.62 6.00 -0.33
#